data_AF-A0A4W5MKX8-F1
#
_entry.id   AF-A0A4W5MKX8-F1
#
_cell.length_a   1.000
_cell.length_b   1.000
_cell.length_c   1.000
_cell.angle_alpha   90.00
_cell.angle_beta   90.00
_cell.angle_gamma   90.00
#
_symmetry.space_group_name_H-M   'P 1'
#
loop_
_entity.id
_entity.type
_entity.pdbx_description
1 polymer ?
#
loop_
_entity_poly.entity_id
_entity_poly.type
_entity_poly.pdbx_seq_one_letter_code
_entity_poly.pdbx_strand_id
1 'polypeptide(L)'
;MRALYVFALLALLGQGTGEEGARLLASKSLLNRYAVEGRDLTLQYNIYNVGTSAALEVELSDDSFPPEDFGIVSGMLNVKWDRIAPASNVSHTVVLRPLKAGYFNFTSASVSYLAQEEGQVVVGYTSAPGQGGILAQREFDRRFSPHYVNHLSFQTICMVIVDFSQRPLTGVPVKSLDTPTHSMVFLYLYYFLHCRIIVKTSTMK
;
A
#
# COMPACT_ATOMS: atom_id res chain seq x y z
N MET A 1 -21.41 53.95 -2.97
CA MET A 1 -20.60 53.64 -4.17
C MET A 1 -19.11 53.89 -3.99
N ARG A 2 -18.65 55.01 -3.37
CA ARG A 2 -17.20 55.28 -3.17
C ARG A 2 -16.47 54.24 -2.30
N ALA A 3 -17.11 53.70 -1.26
CA ALA A 3 -16.50 52.69 -0.39
C ALA A 3 -16.23 51.33 -1.08
N LEU A 4 -17.03 50.96 -2.11
CA LEU A 4 -16.82 49.74 -2.88
C LEU A 4 -15.57 49.83 -3.77
N TYR A 5 -15.31 51.00 -4.35
CA TYR A 5 -14.09 51.25 -5.12
C TYR A 5 -12.84 51.20 -4.24
N VAL A 6 -12.93 51.68 -2.99
CA VAL A 6 -11.81 51.62 -2.03
C VAL A 6 -11.50 50.18 -1.62
N PHE A 7 -12.51 49.36 -1.35
CA PHE A 7 -12.31 47.93 -1.07
C PHE A 7 -11.75 47.16 -2.28
N ALA A 8 -12.19 47.49 -3.49
CA ALA A 8 -11.65 46.90 -4.72
C ALA A 8 -10.18 47.31 -4.95
N LEU A 9 -9.80 48.55 -4.67
CA LEU A 9 -8.42 49.04 -4.78
C LEU A 9 -7.49 48.41 -3.74
N LEU A 10 -7.96 48.25 -2.49
CA LEU A 10 -7.20 47.57 -1.43
C LEU A 10 -7.01 46.08 -1.73
N ALA A 11 -8.00 45.41 -2.34
CA ALA A 11 -7.87 44.02 -2.79
C ALA A 11 -6.86 43.85 -3.93
N LEU A 12 -6.72 44.86 -4.81
CA LEU A 12 -5.70 44.89 -5.87
C LEU A 12 -4.29 45.19 -5.34
N LEU A 13 -4.17 46.03 -4.31
CA LEU A 13 -2.88 46.37 -3.68
C LEU A 13 -2.38 45.29 -2.70
N GLY A 14 -3.25 44.39 -2.25
CA GLY A 14 -2.90 43.27 -1.38
C GLY A 14 -2.31 42.05 -2.11
N GLN A 15 -2.04 42.14 -3.41
CA GLN A 15 -1.36 41.06 -4.14
C GLN A 15 0.12 41.01 -3.72
N GLY A 16 0.33 40.19 -2.69
CA GLY A 16 1.57 39.66 -2.13
C GLY A 16 2.88 40.18 -2.70
N THR A 17 3.69 40.73 -1.80
CA THR A 17 5.15 40.72 -1.89
C THR A 17 5.61 39.27 -2.08
N GLY A 18 5.75 38.84 -3.33
CA GLY A 18 6.39 37.58 -3.66
C GLY A 18 7.87 37.72 -3.34
N GLU A 19 8.37 36.95 -2.38
CA GLU A 19 9.81 36.82 -2.18
C GLU A 19 10.43 36.41 -3.52
N GLU A 20 11.33 37.24 -4.06
CA GLU A 20 12.02 36.95 -5.31
C GLU A 20 13.00 35.81 -5.08
N GLY A 21 12.78 34.67 -5.74
CA GLY A 21 13.63 33.50 -5.60
C GLY A 21 12.92 32.18 -5.86
N ALA A 22 13.71 31.11 -5.88
CA ALA A 22 13.19 29.76 -6.08
C ALA A 22 12.66 29.24 -4.75
N ARG A 23 11.48 28.60 -4.79
CA ARG A 23 10.85 28.04 -3.61
C ARG A 23 10.36 26.64 -3.93
N LEU A 24 10.93 25.65 -3.24
CA LEU A 24 10.57 24.26 -3.46
C LEU A 24 9.59 23.78 -2.40
N LEU A 25 8.52 23.13 -2.85
CA LEU A 25 7.65 22.32 -2.02
C LEU A 25 7.94 20.86 -2.34
N ALA A 26 8.28 20.08 -1.33
CA ALA A 26 8.58 18.67 -1.50
C ALA A 26 7.59 17.81 -0.71
N SER A 27 7.10 16.75 -1.34
CA SER A 27 6.14 15.82 -0.77
C SER A 27 6.63 14.39 -0.99
N LYS A 28 6.54 13.57 0.05
CA LYS A 28 6.81 12.14 0.02
C LYS A 28 5.50 11.39 0.23
N SER A 29 5.21 10.43 -0.64
CA SER A 29 4.03 9.57 -0.55
C SER A 29 4.43 8.10 -0.66
N LEU A 30 3.78 7.26 0.16
CA LEU A 30 3.86 5.81 0.06
C LEU A 30 2.75 5.34 -0.87
N LEU A 31 3.11 4.78 -2.04
CA LEU A 31 2.10 4.38 -3.02
C LEU A 31 1.44 3.03 -2.68
N ASN A 32 2.10 2.21 -1.87
CA ASN A 32 1.57 0.91 -1.47
C ASN A 32 0.55 1.06 -0.34
N ARG A 33 -0.58 0.34 -0.49
CA ARG A 33 -1.60 0.23 0.57
C ARG A 33 -1.14 -0.59 1.78
N TYR A 34 -0.25 -1.56 1.55
CA TYR A 34 0.31 -2.42 2.59
C TYR A 34 1.81 -2.56 2.37
N ALA A 35 2.58 -2.33 3.43
CA ALA A 35 3.99 -2.69 3.47
C ALA A 35 4.10 -4.13 3.98
N VAL A 36 4.79 -4.98 3.23
CA VAL A 36 4.96 -6.40 3.57
C VAL A 36 6.42 -6.77 3.42
N GLU A 37 6.93 -7.50 4.40
CA GLU A 37 8.26 -8.09 4.37
C GLU A 37 8.48 -8.89 3.08
N GLY A 38 9.61 -8.65 2.42
CA GLY A 38 9.99 -9.32 1.18
C GLY A 38 9.22 -8.88 -0.07
N ARG A 39 8.29 -7.91 0.03
CA ARG A 39 7.56 -7.35 -1.13
C ARG A 39 7.99 -5.93 -1.46
N ASP A 40 7.75 -5.54 -2.69
CA ASP A 40 8.16 -4.22 -3.17
C ASP A 40 7.33 -3.10 -2.54
N LEU A 41 8.02 -2.10 -2.02
CA LEU A 41 7.53 -0.90 -1.37
C LEU A 41 7.95 0.32 -2.19
N THR A 42 6.97 0.99 -2.78
CA THR A 42 7.19 2.11 -3.68
C THR A 42 6.97 3.43 -2.94
N LEU A 43 8.02 4.24 -2.92
CA LEU A 43 8.02 5.61 -2.42
C LEU A 43 8.09 6.57 -3.58
N GLN A 44 7.26 7.61 -3.54
CA GLN A 44 7.27 8.68 -4.53
C GLN A 44 7.59 10.00 -3.85
N TYR A 45 8.58 10.69 -4.39
CA TYR A 45 9.00 12.03 -4.01
C TYR A 45 8.57 12.98 -5.11
N ASN A 46 7.80 14.00 -4.77
CA ASN A 46 7.35 15.02 -5.70
C ASN A 46 7.88 16.37 -5.22
N ILE A 47 8.62 17.05 -6.08
CA ILE A 47 9.20 18.37 -5.80
C ILE A 47 8.58 19.36 -6.79
N TYR A 48 8.02 20.44 -6.27
CA TYR A 48 7.34 21.49 -7.02
C TYR A 48 8.05 22.81 -6.80
N ASN A 49 8.43 23.50 -7.87
CA ASN A 49 8.93 24.86 -7.77
C ASN A 49 7.78 25.86 -7.85
N VAL A 50 7.42 26.42 -6.70
CA VAL A 50 6.40 27.48 -6.57
C VAL A 50 7.02 28.89 -6.54
N GLY A 51 8.34 28.99 -6.66
CA GLY A 51 9.06 30.25 -6.74
C GLY A 51 8.97 30.90 -8.13
N THR A 52 9.42 32.15 -8.20
CA THR A 52 9.46 32.94 -9.43
C THR A 52 10.71 32.67 -10.27
N SER A 53 11.79 32.16 -9.65
CA SER A 53 13.03 31.77 -10.33
C SER A 53 13.24 30.25 -10.34
N ALA A 54 14.22 29.80 -11.13
CA ALA A 54 14.59 28.39 -11.19
C ALA A 54 15.43 27.99 -9.98
N ALA A 55 15.13 26.85 -9.37
CA ALA A 55 16.00 26.26 -8.34
C ALA A 55 17.17 25.55 -9.02
N LEU A 56 18.39 25.77 -8.51
CA LEU A 56 19.61 25.17 -9.04
C LEU A 56 20.18 24.16 -8.04
N GLU A 57 20.92 23.18 -8.57
CA GLU A 57 21.61 22.13 -7.79
C GLU A 57 20.72 21.49 -6.71
N VAL A 58 19.54 21.04 -7.13
CA VAL A 58 18.58 20.41 -6.23
C VAL A 58 19.05 19.01 -5.90
N GLU A 59 19.35 18.74 -4.63
CA GLU A 59 19.75 17.43 -4.12
C GLU A 59 18.66 16.91 -3.17
N LEU A 60 18.16 15.71 -3.44
CA LEU A 60 17.28 14.96 -2.54
C LEU A 60 18.11 13.85 -1.90
N SER A 61 18.13 13.79 -0.56
CA SER A 61 18.76 12.71 0.20
C SER A 61 17.82 12.20 1.29
N ASP A 62 17.68 10.87 1.35
CA ASP A 62 16.85 10.18 2.34
C ASP A 62 17.62 9.06 3.05
N ASP A 63 18.15 9.37 4.23
CA ASP A 63 18.92 8.44 5.07
C ASP A 63 18.04 7.58 5.98
N SER A 64 16.72 7.65 5.80
CA SER A 64 15.76 6.94 6.64
C SER A 64 15.69 5.44 6.36
N PHE A 65 16.39 4.92 5.34
CA PHE A 65 16.25 3.52 4.90
C PHE A 65 17.60 2.82 4.85
N PRO A 66 18.01 2.21 5.97
CA PRO A 66 19.30 1.57 6.04
C PRO A 66 19.28 0.22 5.30
N PRO A 67 20.39 -0.17 4.62
CA PRO A 67 20.45 -1.34 3.75
C PRO A 67 20.28 -2.68 4.47
N GLU A 68 20.52 -2.74 5.78
CA GLU A 68 20.31 -3.93 6.61
C GLU A 68 18.83 -4.29 6.79
N ASP A 69 17.94 -3.30 6.72
CA ASP A 69 16.50 -3.47 6.90
C ASP A 69 15.73 -3.29 5.60
N PHE A 70 16.29 -2.59 4.60
CA PHE A 70 15.66 -2.35 3.30
C PHE A 70 16.62 -2.64 2.14
N GLY A 71 16.24 -3.57 1.28
CA GLY A 71 16.92 -3.79 -0.01
C GLY A 71 16.46 -2.77 -1.05
N ILE A 72 17.38 -2.06 -1.68
CA ILE A 72 17.06 -1.16 -2.81
C ILE A 72 16.86 -2.03 -4.06
N VAL A 73 15.65 -2.02 -4.62
CA VAL A 73 15.33 -2.78 -5.85
C VAL A 73 15.55 -1.90 -7.07
N SER A 74 15.06 -0.65 -7.02
CA SER A 74 15.15 0.29 -8.12
C SER A 74 15.14 1.73 -7.64
N GLY A 75 15.86 2.60 -8.35
CA GLY A 75 16.00 4.01 -8.01
C GLY A 75 17.15 4.28 -7.04
N MET A 76 17.28 5.54 -6.62
CA MET A 76 18.35 6.01 -5.76
C MET A 76 17.76 6.88 -4.65
N LEU A 77 18.22 6.69 -3.40
CA LEU A 77 17.79 7.51 -2.25
C LEU A 77 18.49 8.87 -2.21
N ASN A 78 19.63 8.99 -2.89
CA ASN A 78 20.29 10.26 -3.19
C ASN A 78 20.24 10.51 -4.69
N VAL A 79 19.69 11.66 -5.09
CA VAL A 79 19.61 12.10 -6.49
C VAL A 79 19.78 13.61 -6.57
N LYS A 80 20.42 14.05 -7.65
CA LYS A 80 20.69 15.45 -7.94
C LYS A 80 20.07 15.87 -9.26
N TRP A 81 19.53 17.08 -9.30
CA TRP A 81 19.03 17.74 -10.49
C TRP A 81 19.71 19.09 -10.66
N ASP A 82 20.24 19.34 -11.85
CA ASP A 82 20.96 20.59 -12.13
C ASP A 82 20.05 21.82 -11.99
N ARG A 83 18.80 21.69 -12.45
CA ARG A 83 17.85 22.81 -12.46
C ARG A 83 16.40 22.36 -12.50
N ILE A 84 15.54 23.07 -11.76
CA ILE A 84 14.09 22.95 -11.81
C ILE A 84 13.50 24.31 -12.17
N ALA A 85 12.85 24.40 -13.34
CA ALA A 85 12.24 25.64 -13.83
C ALA A 85 11.13 26.16 -12.89
N PRO A 86 10.84 27.47 -12.89
CA PRO A 86 9.70 28.00 -12.14
C PRO A 86 8.39 27.38 -12.63
N ALA A 87 7.44 27.17 -11.71
CA ALA A 87 6.15 26.53 -11.98
C ALA A 87 6.25 25.11 -12.61
N SER A 88 7.39 24.43 -12.44
CA SER A 88 7.60 23.04 -12.89
C SER A 88 7.74 22.07 -11.72
N ASN A 89 7.60 20.78 -12.01
CA ASN A 89 7.69 19.72 -11.02
C ASN A 89 8.57 18.56 -11.50
N VAL A 90 9.21 17.90 -10.53
CA VAL A 90 9.98 16.69 -10.74
C VAL A 90 9.46 15.62 -9.79
N SER A 91 9.26 14.42 -10.33
CA SER A 91 8.79 13.27 -9.57
C SER A 91 9.86 12.17 -9.63
N HIS A 92 10.31 11.72 -8.47
CA HIS A 92 11.28 10.65 -8.32
C HIS A 92 10.65 9.48 -7.58
N THR A 93 10.83 8.27 -8.11
CA THR A 93 10.23 7.06 -7.52
C THR A 93 11.32 6.08 -7.15
N VAL A 94 11.27 5.59 -5.91
CA VAL A 94 12.21 4.60 -5.38
C VAL A 94 11.42 3.37 -4.96
N VAL A 95 11.91 2.20 -5.37
CA VAL A 95 11.34 0.91 -4.99
C VAL A 95 12.30 0.23 -4.05
N LEU A 96 11.85 0.05 -2.82
CA LEU A 96 12.57 -0.63 -1.74
C LEU A 96 11.89 -1.96 -1.44
N ARG A 97 12.59 -2.85 -0.76
CA ARG A 97 12.04 -4.12 -0.26
C ARG A 97 12.40 -4.27 1.21
N PRO A 98 11.45 -4.15 2.14
CA PRO A 98 11.72 -4.34 3.56
C PRO A 98 12.08 -5.80 3.82
N LEU A 99 13.15 -6.02 4.57
CA LEU A 99 13.69 -7.34 4.90
C LEU A 99 13.19 -7.86 6.24
N LYS A 100 12.66 -6.98 7.09
CA LYS A 100 12.12 -7.32 8.41
C LYS A 100 10.71 -6.76 8.59
N ALA A 101 9.85 -7.55 9.22
CA ALA A 101 8.56 -7.08 9.70
C ALA A 101 8.69 -6.26 10.99
N GLY A 102 7.85 -5.26 11.17
CA GLY A 102 7.89 -4.39 12.34
C GLY A 102 7.28 -3.02 12.09
N TYR A 103 7.33 -2.16 13.10
CA TYR A 103 6.93 -0.77 12.96
C TYR A 103 8.13 0.05 12.48
N PHE A 104 7.92 0.79 11.39
CA PHE A 104 8.94 1.65 10.82
C PHE A 104 8.45 3.09 10.75
N ASN A 105 9.32 4.04 11.03
CA ASN A 105 9.01 5.47 10.92
C ASN A 105 9.43 5.96 9.54
N PHE A 106 8.46 6.23 8.68
CA PHE A 106 8.71 6.87 7.39
C PHE A 106 8.91 8.37 7.63
N THR A 107 10.15 8.73 7.95
CA THR A 107 10.57 10.12 8.16
C THR A 107 10.67 10.90 6.85
N SER A 108 10.77 12.23 6.97
CA SER A 108 10.96 13.15 5.85
C SER A 108 12.35 13.00 5.23
N ALA A 109 12.44 13.14 3.92
CA ALA A 109 13.72 13.31 3.24
C ALA A 109 14.17 14.77 3.28
N SER A 110 15.48 14.99 3.15
CA SER A 110 16.09 16.31 3.04
C SER A 110 16.20 16.71 1.57
N VAL A 111 15.90 17.97 1.28
CA VAL A 111 16.04 18.56 -0.06
C VAL A 111 16.87 19.83 0.07
N SER A 112 18.08 19.86 -0.49
CA SER A 112 18.91 21.07 -0.56
C SER A 112 18.87 21.67 -1.94
N TYR A 113 18.83 22.99 -2.05
CA TYR A 113 18.84 23.70 -3.34
C TYR A 113 19.40 25.10 -3.21
N LEU A 114 19.81 25.69 -4.34
CA LEU A 114 20.19 27.09 -4.46
C LEU A 114 19.02 27.91 -5.01
N ALA A 115 18.63 28.97 -4.28
CA ALA A 115 17.51 29.82 -4.66
C ALA A 115 17.83 30.80 -5.82
N GLN A 116 19.12 31.08 -6.04
CA GLN A 116 19.66 31.97 -7.06
C GLN A 116 21.10 31.51 -7.40
N GLU A 117 21.64 31.91 -8.56
CA GLU A 117 23.04 31.67 -8.92
C GLU A 117 23.97 32.25 -7.84
N GLU A 118 24.85 31.40 -7.29
CA GLU A 118 25.77 31.74 -6.18
C GLU A 118 25.10 32.14 -4.85
N GLY A 119 23.83 31.79 -4.67
CA GLY A 119 23.08 32.03 -3.43
C GLY A 119 23.44 31.10 -2.27
N GLN A 120 22.81 31.32 -1.11
CA GLN A 120 22.91 30.40 0.02
C GLN A 120 22.14 29.10 -0.27
N VAL A 121 22.71 27.96 0.14
CA VAL A 121 22.02 26.66 0.09
C VAL A 121 20.86 26.66 1.08
N VAL A 122 19.65 26.50 0.57
CA VAL A 122 18.42 26.36 1.35
C VAL A 122 18.14 24.87 1.53
N VAL A 123 17.90 24.45 2.77
CA VAL A 123 17.53 23.07 3.09
C VAL A 123 16.05 23.03 3.46
N GLY A 124 15.28 22.26 2.70
CA GLY A 124 13.90 21.92 2.95
C GLY A 124 13.74 20.45 3.34
N TYR A 125 12.55 20.11 3.84
CA TYR A 125 12.18 18.74 4.19
C TYR A 125 10.91 18.36 3.44
N THR A 126 10.81 17.09 3.06
CA THR A 126 9.56 16.55 2.49
C THR A 126 8.52 16.35 3.58
N SER A 127 7.27 16.12 3.18
CA SER A 127 6.28 15.52 4.10
C SER A 127 6.79 14.19 4.67
N ALA A 128 6.35 13.86 5.89
CA ALA A 128 6.62 12.59 6.54
C ALA A 128 5.31 11.78 6.61
N PRO A 129 5.22 10.62 5.93
CA PRO A 129 4.05 9.74 6.01
C PRO A 129 3.76 9.22 7.42
N GLY A 130 4.74 9.28 8.34
CA GLY A 130 4.58 8.88 9.73
C GLY A 130 4.95 7.42 9.98
N GLN A 131 4.50 6.87 11.10
CA GLN A 131 4.77 5.48 11.46
C GLN A 131 3.88 4.52 10.66
N GLY A 132 4.47 3.58 9.94
CA GLY A 132 3.76 2.52 9.24
C GLY A 132 4.22 1.13 9.69
N GLY A 133 3.28 0.21 9.80
CA GLY A 133 3.56 -1.19 10.11
C GLY A 133 3.89 -1.99 8.85
N ILE A 134 5.05 -2.66 8.85
CA ILE A 134 5.42 -3.66 7.86
C ILE A 134 4.93 -5.01 8.36
N LEU A 135 4.00 -5.61 7.63
CA LEU A 135 3.43 -6.92 7.95
C LEU A 135 4.40 -8.03 7.57
N ALA A 136 4.50 -9.06 8.41
CA ALA A 136 5.20 -10.28 8.04
C ALA A 136 4.47 -10.97 6.87
N GLN A 137 5.22 -11.56 5.94
CA GLN A 137 4.66 -12.20 4.75
C GLN A 137 3.62 -13.28 5.13
N ARG A 138 3.89 -14.08 6.16
CA ARG A 138 2.95 -15.10 6.69
C ARG A 138 1.64 -14.48 7.20
N GLU A 139 1.71 -13.33 7.87
CA GLU A 139 0.51 -12.67 8.39
C GLU A 139 -0.33 -12.05 7.28
N PHE A 140 0.35 -11.47 6.29
CA PHE A 140 -0.30 -10.98 5.09
C PHE A 140 -1.04 -12.12 4.37
N ASP A 141 -0.35 -13.24 4.13
CA ASP A 141 -0.95 -14.39 3.43
C ASP A 141 -2.13 -14.99 4.21
N ARG A 142 -2.07 -15.01 5.55
CA ARG A 142 -3.22 -15.43 6.38
C ARG A 142 -4.41 -14.49 6.25
N ARG A 143 -4.19 -13.18 6.26
CA ARG A 143 -5.26 -12.16 6.23
C ARG A 143 -5.88 -12.01 4.84
N PHE A 144 -5.07 -12.13 3.80
CA PHE A 144 -5.47 -11.92 2.41
C PHE A 144 -5.56 -13.24 1.63
N SER A 145 -5.64 -14.38 2.33
CA SER A 145 -5.82 -15.68 1.70
C SER A 145 -7.16 -15.71 0.95
N PRO A 146 -7.16 -15.90 -0.39
CA PRO A 146 -8.40 -15.97 -1.14
C PRO A 146 -9.12 -17.26 -0.78
N HIS A 147 -10.24 -17.15 -0.05
CA HIS A 147 -11.06 -18.31 0.33
C HIS A 147 -11.95 -18.83 -0.82
N TYR A 148 -11.69 -18.44 -2.07
CA TYR A 148 -12.49 -18.84 -3.22
C TYR A 148 -12.51 -20.35 -3.42
N VAL A 149 -11.38 -21.03 -3.25
CA VAL A 149 -11.31 -22.50 -3.34
C VAL A 149 -12.17 -23.16 -2.25
N ASN A 150 -12.15 -22.61 -1.03
CA ASN A 150 -12.98 -23.10 0.06
C ASN A 150 -14.48 -22.88 -0.25
N HIS A 151 -14.84 -21.72 -0.79
CA HIS A 151 -16.23 -21.40 -1.15
C HIS A 151 -16.75 -22.26 -2.30
N LEU A 152 -15.94 -22.44 -3.35
CA LEU A 152 -16.27 -23.30 -4.49
C LEU A 152 -16.41 -24.76 -4.05
N SER A 153 -15.45 -25.27 -3.27
CA SER A 153 -15.53 -26.65 -2.76
C SER A 153 -16.79 -26.87 -1.92
N PHE A 154 -17.16 -25.90 -1.07
CA PHE A 154 -18.40 -25.96 -0.30
C PHE A 154 -19.63 -25.98 -1.20
N GLN A 155 -19.71 -25.09 -2.20
CA GLN A 155 -20.82 -25.07 -3.16
C GLN A 155 -20.94 -26.39 -3.92
N THR A 156 -19.84 -26.94 -4.41
CA THR A 156 -19.82 -28.23 -5.12
C THR A 156 -20.32 -29.37 -4.22
N ILE A 157 -19.85 -29.45 -2.98
CA ILE A 157 -20.29 -30.48 -2.02
C ILE A 157 -21.79 -30.33 -1.73
N CYS A 158 -22.28 -29.11 -1.50
CA CYS A 158 -23.70 -28.85 -1.27
C CYS A 158 -24.57 -29.25 -2.47
N MET A 159 -24.15 -28.93 -3.69
CA MET A 159 -24.88 -29.27 -4.91
C MET A 159 -25.02 -30.80 -5.07
N VAL A 160 -23.91 -31.54 -4.89
CA VAL A 160 -23.91 -33.01 -4.97
C VAL A 160 -24.84 -33.64 -3.92
N ILE A 161 -24.88 -33.10 -2.71
CA ILE A 161 -25.77 -33.60 -1.64
C ILE A 161 -27.24 -33.32 -1.98
N VAL A 162 -27.57 -32.13 -2.48
CA VAL A 162 -28.95 -31.78 -2.85
C VAL A 162 -29.44 -32.63 -4.03
N ASP A 163 -28.59 -32.82 -5.05
CA ASP A 163 -28.91 -33.68 -6.21
C ASP A 163 -29.10 -35.15 -5.82
N PHE A 164 -28.37 -35.65 -4.81
CA PHE A 164 -28.57 -37.00 -4.29
C PHE A 164 -29.88 -37.12 -3.49
N SER A 165 -30.25 -36.08 -2.74
CA SER A 165 -31.47 -36.03 -1.92
C SER A 165 -32.76 -35.97 -2.76
N GLN A 166 -32.71 -35.32 -3.94
CA GLN A 166 -33.90 -35.12 -4.79
C GLN A 166 -34.18 -36.25 -5.79
N ARG A 167 -33.39 -37.33 -5.81
CA ARG A 167 -33.66 -38.46 -6.72
C ARG A 167 -34.91 -39.23 -6.26
N PRO A 168 -35.98 -39.31 -7.07
CA PRO A 168 -37.15 -40.11 -6.72
C PRO A 168 -36.78 -41.60 -6.68
N LEU A 169 -37.23 -42.32 -5.66
CA LEU A 169 -37.09 -43.78 -5.52
C LEU A 169 -37.99 -44.55 -6.51
N THR A 170 -38.19 -44.05 -7.73
CA THR A 170 -39.01 -44.74 -8.75
C THR A 170 -38.16 -45.80 -9.44
N GLY A 171 -38.09 -46.98 -8.80
CA GLY A 171 -37.49 -48.18 -9.41
C GLY A 171 -36.62 -49.03 -8.48
N VAL A 172 -36.47 -48.69 -7.19
CA VAL A 172 -35.70 -49.53 -6.27
C VAL A 172 -36.61 -50.66 -5.73
N PRO A 173 -36.32 -51.93 -6.04
CA PRO A 173 -37.10 -53.04 -5.49
C PRO A 173 -36.97 -53.05 -3.95
N VAL A 174 -38.12 -53.12 -3.27
CA VAL A 174 -38.29 -53.05 -1.79
C VAL A 174 -37.45 -54.09 -1.01
N LYS A 175 -36.80 -55.05 -1.69
CA LYS A 175 -35.95 -56.08 -1.08
C LYS A 175 -34.50 -55.65 -0.81
N SER A 176 -34.06 -54.43 -1.16
CA SER A 176 -32.69 -53.99 -0.86
C SER A 176 -32.57 -53.02 0.31
N LEU A 177 -33.61 -52.83 1.12
CA LEU A 177 -33.60 -51.98 2.31
C LEU A 177 -32.83 -52.60 3.50
N ASP A 178 -31.92 -53.53 3.23
CA ASP A 178 -30.97 -54.13 4.18
C ASP A 178 -29.52 -54.04 3.66
N THR A 179 -29.19 -52.98 2.89
CA THR A 179 -27.80 -52.73 2.46
C THR A 179 -27.31 -51.33 2.87
N PRO A 180 -26.03 -51.20 3.25
CA PRO A 180 -25.50 -50.12 4.11
C PRO A 180 -25.18 -48.84 3.32
N THR A 181 -26.04 -48.41 2.41
CA THR A 181 -25.82 -47.21 1.59
C THR A 181 -26.20 -45.92 2.32
N HIS A 182 -27.18 -45.95 3.23
CA HIS A 182 -27.41 -44.85 4.17
C HIS A 182 -26.28 -44.69 5.21
N SER A 183 -25.54 -45.78 5.47
CA SER A 183 -24.37 -45.76 6.36
C SER A 183 -23.18 -45.05 5.72
N MET A 184 -22.97 -45.18 4.40
CA MET A 184 -21.86 -44.51 3.69
C MET A 184 -21.97 -42.98 3.68
N VAL A 185 -23.17 -42.41 3.52
CA VAL A 185 -23.38 -40.96 3.57
C VAL A 185 -23.23 -40.44 5.00
N PHE A 186 -23.73 -41.17 6.00
CA PHE A 186 -23.50 -40.87 7.41
C PHE A 186 -22.03 -41.00 7.80
N LEU A 187 -21.31 -42.01 7.29
CA LEU A 187 -19.87 -42.20 7.47
C LEU A 187 -19.08 -41.09 6.82
N TYR A 188 -19.46 -40.60 5.64
CA TYR A 188 -18.81 -39.45 5.01
C TYR A 188 -19.04 -38.16 5.81
N LEU A 189 -20.26 -37.93 6.32
CA LEU A 189 -20.55 -36.81 7.20
C LEU A 189 -19.76 -36.91 8.52
N TYR A 190 -19.70 -38.10 9.12
CA TYR A 190 -18.93 -38.37 10.34
C TYR A 190 -17.43 -38.21 10.12
N TYR A 191 -16.90 -38.70 8.99
CA TYR A 191 -15.48 -38.58 8.62
C TYR A 191 -15.10 -37.12 8.34
N PHE A 192 -15.97 -36.35 7.68
CA PHE A 192 -15.75 -34.91 7.47
C PHE A 192 -15.81 -34.11 8.78
N LEU A 193 -16.72 -34.48 9.70
CA LEU A 193 -16.82 -33.86 11.02
C LEU A 193 -15.62 -34.23 11.91
N HIS A 194 -15.17 -35.50 11.88
CA HIS A 194 -14.01 -35.98 12.63
C HIS A 194 -12.69 -35.40 12.09
N CYS A 195 -12.50 -35.32 10.77
CA CYS A 195 -11.32 -34.68 10.19
C CYS A 195 -11.26 -33.18 10.51
N ARG A 196 -12.40 -32.47 10.56
CA ARG A 196 -12.42 -31.07 11.02
C ARG A 196 -12.12 -30.90 12.50
N ILE A 197 -12.48 -31.85 13.35
CA ILE A 197 -12.14 -31.82 14.79
C ILE A 197 -10.64 -32.10 14.99
N ILE A 198 -10.06 -33.06 14.27
CA ILE A 198 -8.64 -33.44 14.37
C ILE A 198 -7.70 -32.35 13.83
N VAL A 199 -8.06 -31.65 12.75
CA VAL A 199 -7.24 -30.55 12.20
C VAL A 199 -7.26 -29.32 13.13
N LYS A 200 -8.34 -29.10 13.89
CA LYS A 200 -8.46 -27.97 14.84
C LYS A 200 -7.69 -28.21 16.13
N THR A 201 -7.44 -29.47 16.50
CA THR A 201 -6.63 -29.82 17.68
C THR A 201 -5.13 -29.94 17.37
N SER A 202 -4.74 -30.19 16.11
CA SER A 202 -3.33 -30.23 15.70
C SER A 202 -2.71 -28.85 15.41
N THR A 203 -3.51 -27.78 15.42
CA THR A 203 -3.06 -26.38 15.28
C THR A 203 -3.09 -25.58 16.60
N MET A 204 -3.34 -26.27 17.72
CA MET A 204 -3.19 -25.74 19.09
C MET A 204 -2.15 -26.53 19.91
N LYS A 205 -0.98 -26.78 19.30
CA LYS A 205 0.27 -27.08 19.99
C LYS A 205 1.40 -26.33 19.30
#